data_AF-A0A5N8YDT0-F1
#
_entry.id   AF-A0A5N8YDT0-F1
#
_cell.length_a   1.000
_cell.length_b   1.000
_cell.length_c   1.000
_cell.angle_alpha   90.00
_cell.angle_beta   90.00
_cell.angle_gamma   90.00
#
_symmetry.space_group_name_H-M   'P 1'
#
loop_
_entity.id
_entity.type
_entity.pdbx_description
1 polymer ?
#
loop_
_entity_poly.entity_id
_entity_poly.type
_entity_poly.pdbx_seq_one_letter_code
_entity_poly.pdbx_strand_id
1 'polypeptide(L)'
;MPKFRTIPISPFTNASLSDAQYWQTKTARSASNLPTGSQVFWGIPFDFSTTEKNLIVLSGKTSTAIPLNHKGSHLVFAHFCDERASTTVAGQSSDYLNPVVTAPGEHVADYILSFEDGSEHRQEIRRRFEINQVQTRMQSGFTSRQHHGLTTIPFRGPYPDNGWGRWQTGVMVGEPPSSGRTPAQDDRESRSNPIGAWTIFAMEIPDLSKTIISVNIETTGATTIAIGAITVFEGKQHPLRHEPLETIAINADEKSADEIHTAVDLGVIARQQDIANFNHKEWLENPVKGWGESLGTTDGTTTIDIAASKSATLSVNGSDIDAGELLETGQASSQDGKVTTRVLTSQRTWVHGKIIDSSSGKPTPARIHFRSPDGRYFPPYGHTHEVNDNWFEDYGADLLLGDTQYAYVDGTFQGELPVGDVFVEVAKGFEFEPVRQKLRIKPGQRDLEIPIERNSNLRQSGWVTADTHTHFLTPETAHLEAGAEDINIINLLAAQWGDLYTNVGDLTGKLSGSSSDETIVWVGTENRQHFMGHISLMGA
;
A
#
# COMPACT_ATOMS: atom_id res chain seq x y z
N MET A 1 15.63 5.24 27.14
CA MET A 1 15.33 6.69 27.24
C MET A 1 14.22 7.00 26.25
N PRO A 2 13.30 7.92 26.53
CA PRO A 2 12.32 8.33 25.53
C PRO A 2 13.07 8.88 24.31
N LYS A 3 12.81 8.31 23.13
CA LYS A 3 13.48 8.69 21.87
C LYS A 3 12.98 10.01 21.28
N PHE A 4 12.03 10.68 21.94
CA PHE A 4 11.43 11.92 21.52
C PHE A 4 11.40 12.94 22.66
N ARG A 5 11.55 14.20 22.30
CA ARG A 5 11.37 15.33 23.21
C ARG A 5 10.65 16.48 22.50
N THR A 6 9.45 16.80 22.95
CA THR A 6 8.70 17.95 22.44
C THR A 6 9.35 19.26 22.89
N ILE A 7 9.33 20.27 22.02
CA ILE A 7 9.88 21.59 22.28
C ILE A 7 8.74 22.56 22.59
N PRO A 8 8.74 23.25 23.74
CA PRO A 8 7.69 24.21 24.08
C PRO A 8 7.83 25.46 23.21
N ILE A 9 6.94 25.62 22.23
CA ILE A 9 6.94 26.79 21.35
C ILE A 9 6.02 27.93 21.78
N SER A 10 5.18 27.72 22.82
CA SER A 10 4.18 28.69 23.28
C SER A 10 4.71 30.10 23.56
N PRO A 11 5.95 30.32 24.07
CA PRO A 11 6.50 31.66 24.25
C PRO A 11 6.71 32.45 22.95
N PHE A 12 6.75 31.76 21.80
CA PHE A 12 7.04 32.33 20.49
C PHE A 12 5.79 32.45 19.61
N THR A 13 4.64 31.93 20.04
CA THR A 13 3.41 32.00 19.25
C THR A 13 2.89 33.44 19.18
N ASN A 14 2.48 33.86 17.98
CA ASN A 14 2.08 35.24 17.69
C ASN A 14 0.69 35.35 17.04
N ALA A 15 0.12 34.24 16.58
CA ALA A 15 -1.17 34.18 15.89
C ALA A 15 -1.93 32.87 16.19
N SER A 16 -3.17 32.80 15.73
CA SER A 16 -4.06 31.63 15.84
C SER A 16 -4.28 30.94 14.49
N LEU A 17 -4.56 29.63 14.50
CA LEU A 17 -5.11 28.86 13.37
C LEU A 17 -6.39 29.49 12.79
N SER A 18 -7.14 30.27 13.59
CA SER A 18 -8.34 30.98 13.16
C SER A 18 -8.07 32.35 12.50
N ASP A 19 -6.83 32.85 12.50
CA ASP A 19 -6.49 34.19 12.00
C ASP A 19 -6.41 34.21 10.47
N ALA A 20 -7.56 34.29 9.81
CA ALA A 20 -7.69 34.25 8.36
C ALA A 20 -6.89 35.32 7.60
N GLN A 21 -6.52 36.44 8.25
CA GLN A 21 -5.77 37.55 7.64
C GLN A 21 -4.40 37.17 7.09
N TYR A 22 -3.79 36.10 7.59
CA TYR A 22 -2.45 35.64 7.16
C TYR A 22 -2.49 34.72 5.93
N TRP A 23 -3.67 34.25 5.57
CA TRP A 23 -3.90 33.09 4.71
C TRP A 23 -4.80 33.46 3.52
N GLN A 24 -4.64 32.77 2.40
CA GLN A 24 -5.69 32.74 1.38
C GLN A 24 -6.86 31.87 1.84
N THR A 25 -8.01 32.01 1.19
CA THR A 25 -9.29 31.44 1.61
C THR A 25 -9.23 29.93 1.90
N LYS A 26 -8.56 29.14 1.06
CA LYS A 26 -8.52 27.67 1.27
C LYS A 26 -7.62 27.29 2.43
N THR A 27 -6.48 27.98 2.55
CA THR A 27 -5.58 27.82 3.70
C THR A 27 -6.29 28.20 4.99
N ALA A 28 -6.96 29.36 5.03
CA ALA A 28 -7.69 29.84 6.20
C ALA A 28 -8.76 28.84 6.65
N ARG A 29 -9.57 28.35 5.71
CA ARG A 29 -10.64 27.36 5.97
C ARG A 29 -10.09 26.05 6.52
N SER A 30 -8.93 25.61 6.03
CA SER A 30 -8.36 24.30 6.39
C SER A 30 -7.55 24.36 7.67
N ALA A 31 -6.79 25.44 7.88
CA ALA A 31 -5.97 25.66 9.06
C ALA A 31 -6.81 25.65 10.34
N SER A 32 -8.01 26.25 10.33
CA SER A 32 -8.89 26.31 11.52
C SER A 32 -9.33 24.93 12.04
N ASN A 33 -9.19 23.87 11.24
CA ASN A 33 -9.57 22.50 11.60
C ASN A 33 -8.37 21.60 11.91
N LEU A 34 -7.15 22.14 11.91
CA LEU A 34 -5.96 21.35 12.23
C LEU A 34 -5.95 20.96 13.72
N PRO A 35 -5.52 19.74 14.05
CA PRO A 35 -5.46 19.29 15.44
C PRO A 35 -4.45 20.10 16.26
N THR A 36 -4.79 20.33 17.54
CA THR A 36 -3.96 21.02 18.56
C THR A 36 -3.82 20.16 19.83
N GLY A 37 -3.09 20.65 20.85
CA GLY A 37 -2.80 19.90 22.06
C GLY A 37 -1.77 18.80 21.84
N SER A 38 -1.73 17.81 22.74
CA SER A 38 -0.84 16.66 22.60
C SER A 38 -1.34 15.72 21.50
N GLN A 39 -0.50 15.49 20.50
CA GLN A 39 -0.79 14.67 19.33
C GLN A 39 0.35 13.70 19.07
N VAL A 40 0.08 12.60 18.37
CA VAL A 40 1.10 11.66 17.88
C VAL A 40 0.87 11.44 16.40
N PHE A 41 1.85 11.79 15.57
CA PHE A 41 1.79 11.61 14.12
C PHE A 41 2.96 10.74 13.68
N TRP A 42 2.67 9.65 12.98
CA TRP A 42 3.70 8.68 12.55
C TRP A 42 4.58 8.17 13.71
N GLY A 43 3.99 8.00 14.90
CA GLY A 43 4.72 7.60 16.12
C GLY A 43 5.49 8.72 16.81
N ILE A 44 5.48 9.94 16.26
CA ILE A 44 6.23 11.09 16.80
C ILE A 44 5.28 11.96 17.62
N PRO A 45 5.53 12.16 18.93
CA PRO A 45 4.72 13.02 19.76
C PRO A 45 4.99 14.50 19.40
N PHE A 46 3.93 15.30 19.41
CA PHE A 46 3.97 16.75 19.25
C PHE A 46 3.11 17.39 20.35
N ASP A 47 3.55 18.55 20.84
CA ASP A 47 2.78 19.35 21.79
C ASP A 47 2.43 20.69 21.14
N PHE A 48 1.23 20.76 20.56
CA PHE A 48 0.71 21.98 19.95
C PHE A 48 0.09 22.85 21.03
N SER A 49 0.38 24.15 20.99
CA SER A 49 -0.23 25.10 21.94
C SER A 49 -1.76 25.10 21.83
N THR A 50 -2.44 25.15 22.97
CA THR A 50 -3.90 25.27 23.09
C THR A 50 -4.33 26.68 23.55
N THR A 51 -3.38 27.61 23.66
CA THR A 51 -3.67 29.00 24.03
C THR A 51 -4.28 29.78 22.85
N GLU A 52 -4.79 30.98 23.10
CA GLU A 52 -5.36 31.87 22.07
C GLU A 52 -4.42 32.08 20.87
N LYS A 53 -3.11 32.22 21.14
CA LYS A 53 -2.07 32.20 20.10
C LYS A 53 -1.43 30.82 20.07
N ASN A 54 -1.74 30.03 19.04
CA ASN A 54 -1.28 28.64 18.91
C ASN A 54 -0.29 28.40 17.78
N LEU A 55 0.12 29.44 17.05
CA LEU A 55 1.07 29.35 15.94
C LEU A 55 2.21 30.35 16.06
N ILE A 56 3.38 29.93 15.56
CA ILE A 56 4.42 30.85 15.09
C ILE A 56 4.13 31.11 13.61
N VAL A 57 3.62 32.31 13.29
CA VAL A 57 3.36 32.76 11.93
C VAL A 57 4.43 33.74 11.49
N LEU A 58 5.04 33.47 10.34
CA LEU A 58 6.09 34.29 9.74
C LEU A 58 5.63 34.74 8.37
N SER A 59 5.52 36.06 8.18
CA SER A 59 5.05 36.69 6.94
C SER A 59 6.06 37.74 6.47
N GLY A 60 6.23 37.86 5.16
CA GLY A 60 7.30 38.69 4.59
C GLY A 60 8.70 38.14 4.91
N LYS A 61 9.71 39.02 4.94
CA LYS A 61 11.09 38.67 5.33
C LYS A 61 11.26 38.89 6.82
N THR A 62 11.13 37.81 7.59
CA THR A 62 11.19 37.83 9.06
C THR A 62 12.01 36.66 9.57
N SER A 63 12.41 36.73 10.84
CA SER A 63 13.12 35.63 11.49
C SER A 63 12.66 35.42 12.92
N THR A 64 12.77 34.18 13.41
CA THR A 64 12.53 33.85 14.81
C THR A 64 13.47 32.74 15.27
N ALA A 65 14.03 32.88 16.46
CA ALA A 65 14.95 31.92 17.06
C ALA A 65 14.27 31.17 18.21
N ILE A 66 14.25 29.85 18.13
CA ILE A 66 13.64 28.96 19.13
C ILE A 66 14.78 28.21 19.84
N PRO A 67 14.97 28.38 21.16
CA PRO A 67 15.98 27.67 21.91
C PRO A 67 15.63 26.17 22.02
N LEU A 68 16.65 25.32 21.91
CA LEU A 68 16.52 23.86 21.96
C LEU A 68 17.32 23.30 23.15
N ASN A 69 18.62 23.55 23.20
CA ASN A 69 19.57 23.03 24.21
C ASN A 69 19.56 21.50 24.35
N HIS A 70 19.42 20.78 23.21
CA HIS A 70 19.30 19.32 23.16
C HIS A 70 20.21 18.71 22.09
N LYS A 71 20.52 17.43 22.28
CA LYS A 71 21.12 16.58 21.24
C LYS A 71 20.01 15.76 20.58
N GLY A 72 20.26 15.32 19.36
CA GLY A 72 19.35 14.46 18.62
C GLY A 72 19.88 14.18 17.23
N SER A 73 19.17 13.33 16.49
CA SER A 73 19.45 13.05 15.09
C SER A 73 18.56 13.80 14.13
N HIS A 74 17.34 14.12 14.55
CA HIS A 74 16.43 14.90 13.74
C HIS A 74 15.68 15.94 14.57
N LEU A 75 15.40 17.07 13.93
CA LEU A 75 14.41 18.03 14.41
C LEU A 75 13.17 17.90 13.53
N VAL A 76 12.06 17.46 14.11
CA VAL A 76 10.83 17.17 13.40
C VAL A 76 9.84 18.32 13.58
N PHE A 77 9.37 18.87 12.47
CA PHE A 77 8.46 20.01 12.43
C PHE A 77 7.06 19.55 12.04
N ALA A 78 6.05 20.13 12.69
CA ALA A 78 4.69 20.19 12.19
C ALA A 78 4.40 21.63 11.75
N HIS A 79 4.37 21.84 10.43
CA HIS A 79 4.27 23.16 9.81
C HIS A 79 3.46 23.14 8.51
N PHE A 80 3.13 24.31 7.96
CA PHE A 80 2.53 24.45 6.64
C PHE A 80 2.82 25.84 6.05
N CYS A 81 2.65 25.99 4.74
CA CYS A 81 2.70 27.28 4.06
C CYS A 81 1.35 27.66 3.42
N ASP A 82 1.17 28.94 3.13
CA ASP A 82 -0.01 29.42 2.42
C ASP A 82 0.00 29.04 0.93
N GLU A 83 -1.17 28.94 0.31
CA GLU A 83 -1.31 28.70 -1.14
C GLU A 83 -0.84 29.89 -1.98
N ARG A 84 -0.74 31.10 -1.40
CA ARG A 84 -0.07 32.24 -2.04
C ARG A 84 1.36 31.87 -2.40
N ALA A 85 1.75 32.11 -3.64
CA ALA A 85 3.10 31.92 -4.14
C ALA A 85 3.58 33.20 -4.84
N SER A 86 4.89 33.40 -4.88
CA SER A 86 5.50 34.52 -5.59
C SER A 86 5.68 34.24 -7.09
N THR A 87 5.63 32.96 -7.46
CA THR A 87 5.70 32.47 -8.84
C THR A 87 4.51 31.57 -9.16
N THR A 88 4.26 31.33 -10.45
CA THR A 88 3.26 30.37 -10.92
C THR A 88 3.93 29.43 -11.90
N VAL A 89 3.75 28.12 -11.72
CA VAL A 89 4.31 27.08 -12.59
C VAL A 89 3.16 26.30 -13.22
N ALA A 90 3.20 26.11 -14.54
CA ALA A 90 2.26 25.25 -15.29
C ALA A 90 0.76 25.52 -15.01
N GLY A 91 0.38 26.78 -14.74
CA GLY A 91 -1.02 27.15 -14.44
C GLY A 91 -1.52 26.68 -13.08
N GLN A 92 -0.64 26.22 -12.18
CA GLN A 92 -0.97 25.88 -10.80
C GLN A 92 -1.07 27.15 -9.96
N SER A 93 -2.24 27.78 -9.99
CA SER A 93 -2.57 28.97 -9.23
C SER A 93 -3.59 28.66 -8.13
N SER A 94 -3.64 29.52 -7.10
CA SER A 94 -4.47 29.33 -5.91
C SER A 94 -5.98 29.44 -6.17
N ASP A 95 -6.39 29.91 -7.33
CA ASP A 95 -7.79 30.05 -7.75
C ASP A 95 -8.38 28.76 -8.39
N TYR A 96 -7.58 27.72 -8.61
CA TYR A 96 -8.07 26.45 -9.14
C TYR A 96 -9.10 25.79 -8.19
N LEU A 97 -10.16 25.19 -8.73
CA LEU A 97 -11.24 24.63 -7.89
C LEU A 97 -10.74 23.53 -6.94
N ASN A 98 -9.88 22.64 -7.43
CA ASN A 98 -9.21 21.65 -6.61
C ASN A 98 -7.89 22.22 -6.07
N PRO A 99 -7.54 22.02 -4.79
CA PRO A 99 -6.30 22.53 -4.24
C PRO A 99 -5.13 21.77 -4.87
N VAL A 100 -4.41 22.52 -5.71
CA VAL A 100 -3.13 22.14 -6.27
C VAL A 100 -2.05 22.94 -5.57
N VAL A 101 -0.90 22.30 -5.36
CA VAL A 101 0.30 22.96 -4.86
C VAL A 101 0.77 23.94 -5.92
N THR A 102 0.65 25.23 -5.61
CA THR A 102 1.20 26.35 -6.37
C THR A 102 2.72 26.32 -6.31
N ALA A 103 3.44 26.80 -7.32
CA ALA A 103 4.91 26.93 -7.35
C ALA A 103 5.75 25.81 -6.64
N PRO A 104 5.63 24.53 -7.03
CA PRO A 104 6.46 23.48 -6.44
C PRO A 104 7.97 23.79 -6.56
N GLY A 105 8.72 23.60 -5.47
CA GLY A 105 10.15 23.87 -5.40
C GLY A 105 10.53 25.32 -5.07
N GLU A 106 9.55 26.22 -4.91
CA GLU A 106 9.80 27.59 -4.44
C GLU A 106 10.45 27.60 -3.05
N HIS A 107 11.57 28.31 -2.90
CA HIS A 107 12.27 28.51 -1.63
C HIS A 107 11.49 29.49 -0.74
N VAL A 108 10.97 29.00 0.38
CA VAL A 108 10.08 29.78 1.27
C VAL A 108 10.74 30.20 2.58
N ALA A 109 11.72 29.43 3.06
CA ALA A 109 12.47 29.74 4.27
C ALA A 109 13.81 28.98 4.33
N ASP A 110 14.69 29.41 5.23
CA ASP A 110 15.84 28.64 5.71
C ASP A 110 15.66 28.31 7.19
N TYR A 111 15.87 27.06 7.57
CA TYR A 111 15.93 26.61 8.96
C TYR A 111 17.40 26.40 9.34
N ILE A 112 17.88 27.14 10.33
CA ILE A 112 19.29 27.23 10.68
C ILE A 112 19.49 26.71 12.09
N LEU A 113 20.22 25.61 12.25
CA LEU A 113 20.64 25.11 13.55
C LEU A 113 21.92 25.83 13.98
N SER A 114 21.95 26.32 15.22
CA SER A 114 23.16 26.84 15.86
C SER A 114 23.62 25.88 16.95
N PHE A 115 24.90 25.53 16.95
CA PHE A 115 25.50 24.56 17.89
C PHE A 115 26.31 25.24 19.00
N GLU A 116 26.59 24.50 20.07
CA GLU A 116 27.33 24.99 21.24
C GLU A 116 28.76 25.47 20.95
N ASP A 117 29.37 24.99 19.86
CA ASP A 117 30.70 25.39 19.39
C ASP A 117 30.67 26.62 18.45
N GLY A 118 29.49 27.20 18.22
CA GLY A 118 29.27 28.33 17.33
C GLY A 118 29.16 27.96 15.84
N SER A 119 29.24 26.67 15.49
CA SER A 119 28.95 26.23 14.12
C SER A 119 27.45 26.31 13.81
N GLU A 120 27.12 26.38 12.51
CA GLU A 120 25.75 26.43 12.03
C GLU A 120 25.50 25.40 10.91
N HIS A 121 24.27 24.92 10.83
CA HIS A 121 23.78 24.11 9.70
C HIS A 121 22.52 24.75 9.14
N ARG A 122 22.48 24.99 7.83
CA ARG A 122 21.35 25.61 7.13
C ARG A 122 20.64 24.59 6.25
N GLN A 123 19.34 24.44 6.43
CA GLN A 123 18.44 23.66 5.59
C GLN A 123 17.51 24.59 4.82
N GLU A 124 17.54 24.49 3.49
CA GLU A 124 16.59 25.16 2.61
C GLU A 124 15.21 24.50 2.74
N ILE A 125 14.16 25.29 2.90
CA ILE A 125 12.78 24.83 2.98
C ILE A 125 12.03 25.24 1.72
N ARG A 126 11.61 24.24 0.95
CA ARG A 126 10.95 24.44 -0.34
C ARG A 126 9.56 23.86 -0.33
N ARG A 127 8.66 24.54 -1.04
CA ARG A 127 7.28 24.14 -1.18
C ARG A 127 7.15 22.80 -1.92
N ARG A 128 6.31 21.90 -1.40
CA ARG A 128 6.12 20.50 -1.84
C ARG A 128 7.31 19.57 -1.56
N PHE A 129 8.36 20.05 -0.91
CA PHE A 129 9.47 19.21 -0.48
C PHE A 129 9.42 19.10 1.04
N GLU A 130 10.07 20.03 1.72
CA GLU A 130 10.15 20.06 3.18
C GLU A 130 8.86 20.59 3.79
N ILE A 131 8.21 21.58 3.16
CA ILE A 131 6.94 22.15 3.62
C ILE A 131 5.88 22.06 2.52
N ASN A 132 4.60 21.92 2.89
CA ASN A 132 3.52 21.90 1.92
C ASN A 132 2.37 22.83 2.35
N GLN A 133 1.47 23.06 1.40
CA GLN A 133 0.21 23.74 1.69
C GLN A 133 -0.62 22.89 2.64
N VAL A 134 -1.41 23.54 3.49
CA VAL A 134 -2.30 22.84 4.43
C VAL A 134 -3.29 21.93 3.69
N GLN A 135 -3.69 22.26 2.47
CA GLN A 135 -4.67 21.51 1.71
C GLN A 135 -4.13 21.15 0.33
N THR A 136 -4.06 19.86 0.01
CA THR A 136 -3.54 19.38 -1.28
C THR A 136 -4.25 18.10 -1.69
N ARG A 137 -4.47 17.89 -2.99
CA ARG A 137 -5.01 16.63 -3.53
C ARG A 137 -3.96 15.92 -4.37
N MET A 138 -3.61 14.69 -4.00
CA MET A 138 -2.62 13.84 -4.71
C MET A 138 -1.24 14.50 -4.93
N GLN A 139 -0.88 15.46 -4.08
CA GLN A 139 0.35 16.26 -4.20
C GLN A 139 1.06 16.39 -2.85
N SER A 140 1.30 15.24 -2.21
CA SER A 140 2.11 15.12 -1.00
C SER A 140 3.53 15.66 -1.19
N GLY A 141 4.20 15.96 -0.08
CA GLY A 141 5.58 16.41 -0.08
C GLY A 141 6.55 15.29 -0.51
N PHE A 142 7.67 15.66 -1.13
CA PHE A 142 8.71 14.71 -1.54
C PHE A 142 9.61 14.26 -0.38
N THR A 143 9.90 15.17 0.56
CA THR A 143 10.77 14.91 1.73
C THR A 143 10.02 15.04 3.06
N SER A 144 8.70 15.27 3.00
CA SER A 144 7.80 15.41 4.14
C SER A 144 6.56 14.51 4.00
N ARG A 145 5.81 14.35 5.08
CA ARG A 145 4.55 13.59 5.12
C ARG A 145 3.39 14.50 5.51
N GLN A 146 2.17 14.18 5.09
CA GLN A 146 0.99 14.71 5.77
C GLN A 146 0.86 14.02 7.13
N HIS A 147 0.34 14.71 8.15
CA HIS A 147 0.19 14.10 9.48
C HIS A 147 -0.80 12.93 9.55
N HIS A 148 -1.74 12.84 8.59
CA HIS A 148 -2.60 11.67 8.45
C HIS A 148 -1.74 10.44 8.17
N GLY A 149 -1.73 9.50 9.13
CA GLY A 149 -0.96 8.27 9.06
C GLY A 149 -1.54 7.25 8.08
N LEU A 150 -1.00 6.04 8.09
CA LEU A 150 -1.56 4.89 7.39
C LEU A 150 -2.45 4.10 8.34
N THR A 151 -3.64 3.73 7.88
CA THR A 151 -4.58 2.89 8.63
C THR A 151 -4.86 1.64 7.83
N THR A 152 -4.65 0.49 8.46
CA THR A 152 -5.01 -0.82 7.92
C THR A 152 -6.52 -0.97 7.89
N ILE A 153 -7.06 -1.48 6.78
CA ILE A 153 -8.50 -1.75 6.63
C ILE A 153 -8.71 -3.25 6.37
N PRO A 154 -9.68 -3.91 7.05
CA PRO A 154 -9.97 -5.32 6.81
C PRO A 154 -10.58 -5.48 5.42
N PHE A 155 -9.78 -5.89 4.43
CA PHE A 155 -10.22 -5.87 3.03
C PHE A 155 -11.33 -6.89 2.71
N ARG A 156 -11.60 -7.89 3.58
CA ARG A 156 -12.75 -8.82 3.51
C ARG A 156 -14.01 -8.32 4.23
N GLY A 157 -13.95 -7.13 4.80
CA GLY A 157 -15.06 -6.52 5.53
C GLY A 157 -15.17 -6.94 6.99
N PRO A 158 -16.31 -6.61 7.66
CA PRO A 158 -17.48 -5.92 7.10
C PRO A 158 -17.15 -4.51 6.58
N TYR A 159 -17.75 -4.15 5.44
CA TYR A 159 -17.57 -2.83 4.83
C TYR A 159 -18.60 -1.83 5.38
N PRO A 160 -18.22 -0.56 5.60
CA PRO A 160 -19.22 0.50 5.74
C PRO A 160 -20.04 0.66 4.45
N ASP A 161 -21.23 1.25 4.56
CA ASP A 161 -22.09 1.51 3.42
C ASP A 161 -21.33 2.22 2.30
N ASN A 162 -21.41 1.69 1.07
CA ASN A 162 -20.71 2.18 -0.11
C ASN A 162 -19.16 2.18 -0.01
N GLY A 163 -18.58 1.49 0.98
CA GLY A 163 -17.14 1.49 1.27
C GLY A 163 -16.30 0.51 0.44
N TRP A 164 -16.92 -0.50 -0.15
CA TRP A 164 -16.26 -1.68 -0.74
C TRP A 164 -15.02 -1.34 -1.59
N GLY A 165 -15.14 -0.40 -2.55
CA GLY A 165 -14.07 -0.08 -3.48
C GLY A 165 -12.83 0.52 -2.82
N ARG A 166 -12.99 1.18 -1.66
CA ARG A 166 -11.86 1.66 -0.85
C ARG A 166 -11.28 0.56 0.03
N TRP A 167 -12.08 -0.41 0.47
CA TRP A 167 -11.63 -1.47 1.38
C TRP A 167 -10.74 -2.50 0.69
N GLN A 168 -10.91 -2.68 -0.61
CA GLN A 168 -10.01 -3.48 -1.45
C GLN A 168 -8.54 -3.04 -1.40
N THR A 169 -8.24 -1.79 -1.03
CA THR A 169 -6.84 -1.33 -1.01
C THR A 169 -6.06 -1.89 0.18
N GLY A 170 -6.72 -2.47 1.19
CA GLY A 170 -6.10 -3.00 2.42
C GLY A 170 -5.45 -1.95 3.34
N VAL A 171 -5.24 -0.73 2.84
CA VAL A 171 -4.69 0.41 3.57
C VAL A 171 -5.33 1.73 3.11
N MET A 172 -5.48 2.67 4.02
CA MET A 172 -5.92 4.04 3.76
C MET A 172 -4.96 5.06 4.39
N VAL A 173 -4.88 6.26 3.79
CA VAL A 173 -4.25 7.42 4.43
C VAL A 173 -5.29 8.14 5.28
N GLY A 174 -5.03 8.28 6.58
CA GLY A 174 -5.97 8.81 7.57
C GLY A 174 -7.04 7.81 7.97
N GLU A 175 -8.02 8.29 8.72
CA GLU A 175 -9.11 7.46 9.22
C GLU A 175 -10.06 7.02 8.11
N PRO A 176 -10.50 5.75 8.11
CA PRO A 176 -11.50 5.27 7.17
C PRO A 176 -12.82 6.04 7.37
N PRO A 177 -13.51 6.43 6.28
CA PRO A 177 -14.78 7.13 6.41
C PRO A 177 -15.88 6.19 6.92
N SER A 178 -16.89 6.74 7.58
CA SER A 178 -18.09 6.00 8.02
C SER A 178 -18.98 5.52 6.86
N SER A 179 -18.81 6.07 5.65
CA SER A 179 -19.41 5.60 4.41
C SER A 179 -18.48 5.91 3.24
N GLY A 180 -18.44 5.03 2.23
CA GLY A 180 -17.68 5.31 1.00
C GLY A 180 -18.40 6.24 0.02
N ARG A 181 -19.66 6.63 0.29
CA ARG A 181 -20.40 7.62 -0.48
C ARG A 181 -20.47 8.94 0.27
N THR A 182 -20.04 10.01 -0.38
CA THR A 182 -20.39 11.36 0.05
C THR A 182 -21.63 11.82 -0.74
N PRO A 183 -22.70 12.30 -0.09
CA PRO A 183 -23.86 12.84 -0.80
C PRO A 183 -23.44 13.93 -1.78
N ALA A 184 -24.08 14.01 -2.96
CA ALA A 184 -23.68 14.93 -4.03
C ALA A 184 -23.66 16.41 -3.60
N GLN A 185 -24.58 16.79 -2.69
CA GLN A 185 -24.62 18.13 -2.11
C GLN A 185 -23.35 18.46 -1.27
N ASP A 186 -22.76 17.45 -0.65
CA ASP A 186 -21.55 17.53 0.18
C ASP A 186 -20.28 17.17 -0.63
N ASP A 187 -20.44 16.65 -1.86
CA ASP A 187 -19.38 16.23 -2.77
C ASP A 187 -18.57 17.43 -3.30
N ARG A 188 -19.24 18.58 -3.52
CA ARG A 188 -18.56 19.84 -3.86
C ARG A 188 -17.60 20.27 -2.74
N GLU A 189 -17.99 20.07 -1.49
CA GLU A 189 -17.14 20.42 -0.35
C GLU A 189 -16.03 19.38 -0.17
N SER A 190 -16.32 18.08 -0.25
CA SER A 190 -15.38 17.00 0.09
C SER A 190 -14.40 16.59 -1.02
N ARG A 191 -14.85 16.42 -2.28
CA ARG A 191 -13.93 16.08 -3.39
C ARG A 191 -13.10 17.26 -3.83
N SER A 192 -13.65 18.47 -3.77
CA SER A 192 -12.92 19.67 -4.17
C SER A 192 -12.06 20.24 -3.04
N ASN A 193 -12.32 19.91 -1.77
CA ASN A 193 -11.55 20.42 -0.62
C ASN A 193 -11.19 19.26 0.34
N PRO A 194 -10.07 18.53 0.12
CA PRO A 194 -9.60 17.49 1.03
C PRO A 194 -9.33 18.04 2.43
N ILE A 195 -9.32 17.19 3.44
CA ILE A 195 -9.04 17.60 4.83
C ILE A 195 -7.66 18.24 4.91
N GLY A 196 -7.57 19.36 5.66
CA GLY A 196 -6.31 20.04 5.91
C GLY A 196 -5.33 19.17 6.68
N ALA A 197 -4.03 19.31 6.42
CA ALA A 197 -2.99 18.55 7.07
C ALA A 197 -1.80 19.40 7.48
N TRP A 198 -1.31 19.15 8.71
CA TRP A 198 0.07 19.47 9.06
C TRP A 198 1.02 18.73 8.11
N THR A 199 2.04 19.46 7.63
CA THR A 199 3.20 18.85 6.98
C THR A 199 4.20 18.47 8.07
N ILE A 200 4.60 17.20 8.08
CA ILE A 200 5.55 16.63 9.02
C ILE A 200 6.88 16.44 8.29
N PHE A 201 7.89 17.19 8.72
CA PHE A 201 9.22 17.18 8.12
C PHE A 201 10.27 16.87 9.17
N ALA A 202 11.12 15.88 8.94
CA ALA A 202 12.22 15.53 9.81
C ALA A 202 13.53 16.07 9.21
N MET A 203 14.04 17.16 9.78
CA MET A 203 15.31 17.75 9.38
C MET A 203 16.46 17.01 10.06
N GLU A 204 17.43 16.53 9.27
CA GLU A 204 18.61 15.82 9.79
C GLU A 204 19.54 16.78 10.55
N ILE A 205 20.09 16.30 11.67
CA ILE A 205 21.11 16.99 12.45
C ILE A 205 22.47 16.40 12.06
N PRO A 206 23.37 17.18 11.42
CA PRO A 206 24.58 16.64 10.80
C PRO A 206 25.63 16.11 11.79
N ASP A 207 25.62 16.58 13.04
CA ASP A 207 26.55 16.11 14.07
C ASP A 207 25.80 15.77 15.37
N LEU A 208 25.61 14.47 15.58
CA LEU A 208 24.89 13.91 16.73
C LEU A 208 25.62 14.13 18.07
N SER A 209 26.92 14.45 18.03
CA SER A 209 27.73 14.66 19.22
C SER A 209 27.54 16.05 19.83
N LYS A 210 27.04 17.01 19.04
CA LYS A 210 26.92 18.42 19.44
C LYS A 210 25.55 18.74 20.03
N THR A 211 25.53 19.59 21.05
CA THR A 211 24.29 20.19 21.55
C THR A 211 23.83 21.29 20.59
N ILE A 212 22.57 21.22 20.16
CA ILE A 212 21.92 22.29 19.42
C ILE A 212 21.41 23.33 20.41
N ILE A 213 21.86 24.57 20.27
CA ILE A 213 21.45 25.69 21.14
C ILE A 213 20.10 26.24 20.70
N SER A 214 19.89 26.41 19.39
CA SER A 214 18.64 26.95 18.84
C SER A 214 18.44 26.57 17.38
N VAL A 215 17.18 26.70 16.93
CA VAL A 215 16.84 26.79 15.50
C VAL A 215 16.35 28.20 15.18
N ASN A 216 16.98 28.85 14.21
CA ASN A 216 16.54 30.12 13.64
C ASN A 216 15.80 29.85 12.32
N ILE A 217 14.58 30.38 12.19
CA ILE A 217 13.77 30.26 10.99
C ILE A 217 13.77 31.61 10.28
N GLU A 218 14.32 31.67 9.07
CA GLU A 218 14.40 32.89 8.25
C GLU A 218 13.51 32.74 7.02
N THR A 219 12.46 33.57 6.88
CA THR A 219 11.57 33.51 5.71
C THR A 219 12.08 34.35 4.55
N THR A 220 11.93 33.83 3.32
CA THR A 220 12.31 34.55 2.09
C THR A 220 11.31 35.66 1.74
N GLY A 221 10.09 35.58 2.27
CA GLY A 221 8.96 36.42 1.93
C GLY A 221 8.16 35.94 0.71
N ALA A 222 8.48 34.78 0.14
CA ALA A 222 7.74 34.20 -0.98
C ALA A 222 6.30 33.81 -0.62
N THR A 223 6.07 33.37 0.62
CA THR A 223 4.76 33.05 1.18
C THR A 223 4.77 33.19 2.71
N THR A 224 3.59 33.14 3.32
CA THR A 224 3.44 33.02 4.77
C THR A 224 3.64 31.55 5.18
N ILE A 225 4.37 31.31 6.27
CA ILE A 225 4.50 29.97 6.87
C ILE A 225 3.99 29.97 8.32
N ALA A 226 3.53 28.81 8.77
CA ALA A 226 3.14 28.55 10.15
C ALA A 226 3.87 27.33 10.71
N ILE A 227 4.33 27.42 11.96
CA ILE A 227 4.85 26.29 12.72
C ILE A 227 3.94 26.08 13.93
N GLY A 228 3.42 24.86 14.06
CA GLY A 228 2.52 24.46 15.15
C GLY A 228 3.20 23.67 16.26
N ALA A 229 4.24 22.89 15.95
CA ALA A 229 5.01 22.15 16.94
C ALA A 229 6.37 21.71 16.40
N ILE A 230 7.31 21.46 17.32
CA ILE A 230 8.65 20.94 17.04
C ILE A 230 8.98 19.83 18.04
N THR A 231 9.58 18.74 17.56
CA THR A 231 10.02 17.61 18.38
C THR A 231 11.44 17.21 18.00
N VAL A 232 12.32 17.08 19.00
CA VAL A 232 13.65 16.48 18.82
C VAL A 232 13.51 14.97 18.87
N PHE A 233 14.15 14.30 17.92
CA PHE A 233 14.22 12.85 17.84
C PHE A 233 15.66 12.38 18.05
N GLU A 234 15.84 11.40 18.93
CA GLU A 234 17.15 10.86 19.34
C GLU A 234 17.44 9.45 18.77
N GLY A 235 16.59 8.93 17.89
CA GLY A 235 16.84 7.64 17.24
C GLY A 235 17.98 7.69 16.21
N LYS A 236 18.42 6.53 15.72
CA LYS A 236 19.60 6.43 14.85
C LYS A 236 19.29 6.62 13.36
N GLN A 237 18.04 6.39 12.96
CA GLN A 237 17.61 6.31 11.56
C GLN A 237 16.43 7.25 11.34
N HIS A 238 16.23 7.71 10.11
CA HIS A 238 15.20 8.70 9.80
C HIS A 238 13.80 8.28 10.31
N PRO A 239 13.10 9.10 11.11
CA PRO A 239 11.90 8.67 11.83
C PRO A 239 10.67 8.45 10.92
N LEU A 240 10.61 9.13 9.76
CA LEU A 240 9.49 9.02 8.81
C LEU A 240 9.80 8.11 7.60
N ARG A 241 10.96 7.43 7.61
CA ARG A 241 11.37 6.52 6.54
C ARG A 241 11.06 5.10 6.99
N HIS A 242 9.99 4.53 6.46
CA HIS A 242 9.70 3.12 6.64
C HIS A 242 10.55 2.29 5.68
N GLU A 243 11.07 1.17 6.15
CA GLU A 243 11.62 0.12 5.30
C GLU A 243 10.48 -0.59 4.54
N PRO A 244 10.78 -1.35 3.45
CA PRO A 244 9.79 -2.13 2.72
C PRO A 244 8.96 -3.04 3.65
N LEU A 245 7.75 -3.40 3.20
CA LEU A 245 6.87 -4.28 3.95
C LEU A 245 7.51 -5.66 4.11
N GLU A 246 7.64 -6.12 5.35
CA GLU A 246 8.21 -7.42 5.69
C GLU A 246 7.24 -8.26 6.51
N THR A 247 7.21 -9.57 6.26
CA THR A 247 6.47 -10.52 7.10
C THR A 247 7.37 -11.03 8.22
N ILE A 248 6.93 -10.83 9.46
CA ILE A 248 7.63 -11.23 10.68
C ILE A 248 6.85 -12.36 11.33
N ALA A 249 7.52 -13.50 11.56
CA ALA A 249 7.02 -14.52 12.46
C ALA A 249 7.24 -14.11 13.91
N ILE A 250 6.21 -14.31 14.73
CA ILE A 250 6.21 -14.02 16.16
C ILE A 250 6.01 -15.32 16.92
N ASN A 251 6.86 -15.58 17.91
CA ASN A 251 6.60 -16.59 18.92
C ASN A 251 6.49 -15.90 20.29
N ALA A 252 5.29 -15.96 20.87
CA ALA A 252 4.94 -15.41 22.17
C ALA A 252 4.08 -16.43 22.95
N ASP A 253 4.74 -17.43 23.55
CA ASP A 253 4.10 -18.55 24.25
C ASP A 253 3.12 -19.36 23.38
N GLU A 254 3.46 -19.59 22.10
CA GLU A 254 2.63 -20.35 21.13
C GLU A 254 1.20 -19.81 20.94
N LYS A 255 0.95 -18.54 21.31
CA LYS A 255 -0.32 -17.87 21.10
C LYS A 255 -0.55 -17.56 19.63
N SER A 256 -1.80 -17.73 19.19
CA SER A 256 -2.25 -17.37 17.85
C SER A 256 -2.28 -15.86 17.62
N ALA A 257 -2.45 -15.46 16.36
CA ALA A 257 -2.56 -14.06 15.96
C ALA A 257 -3.66 -13.32 16.75
N ASP A 258 -4.82 -13.92 16.94
CA ASP A 258 -5.94 -13.26 17.65
C ASP A 258 -5.72 -13.15 19.17
N GLU A 259 -4.76 -13.88 19.73
CA GLU A 259 -4.45 -13.91 21.16
C GLU A 259 -3.31 -12.95 21.56
N ILE A 260 -2.65 -12.30 20.59
CA ILE A 260 -1.57 -11.35 20.82
C ILE A 260 -1.98 -9.93 20.44
N HIS A 261 -1.55 -8.97 21.25
CA HIS A 261 -1.65 -7.54 20.94
C HIS A 261 -0.31 -7.03 20.42
N THR A 262 -0.32 -6.47 19.20
CA THR A 262 0.88 -5.90 18.59
C THR A 262 0.70 -4.40 18.36
N ALA A 263 1.79 -3.65 18.51
CA ALA A 263 1.86 -2.22 18.23
C ALA A 263 3.25 -1.83 17.72
N VAL A 264 3.31 -0.81 16.87
CA VAL A 264 4.57 -0.19 16.42
C VAL A 264 4.41 1.32 16.46
N ASP A 265 5.44 2.05 16.88
CA ASP A 265 5.40 3.51 16.92
C ASP A 265 5.74 4.16 15.57
N LEU A 266 6.98 4.03 15.10
CA LEU A 266 7.48 4.64 13.86
C LEU A 266 7.19 3.73 12.64
N GLY A 267 5.97 3.22 12.52
CA GLY A 267 5.61 2.27 11.47
C GLY A 267 4.12 2.00 11.38
N VAL A 268 3.77 1.01 10.57
CA VAL A 268 2.41 0.47 10.43
C VAL A 268 2.45 -1.06 10.40
N ILE A 269 1.49 -1.68 11.07
CA ILE A 269 1.21 -3.11 10.96
C ILE A 269 0.08 -3.26 9.94
N ALA A 270 0.43 -3.71 8.75
CA ALA A 270 -0.50 -3.86 7.63
C ALA A 270 -1.41 -5.07 7.80
N ARG A 271 -0.92 -6.15 8.42
CA ARG A 271 -1.70 -7.38 8.67
C ARG A 271 -1.18 -8.08 9.92
N GLN A 272 -2.07 -8.81 10.58
CA GLN A 272 -1.77 -9.76 11.66
C GLN A 272 -2.61 -11.00 11.40
N GLN A 273 -1.96 -12.15 11.24
CA GLN A 273 -2.62 -13.39 10.84
C GLN A 273 -1.77 -14.62 11.17
N ASP A 274 -2.43 -15.77 11.26
CA ASP A 274 -1.76 -17.07 11.31
C ASP A 274 -1.62 -17.63 9.89
N ILE A 275 -0.40 -18.06 9.55
CA ILE A 275 -0.09 -18.68 8.26
C ILE A 275 -0.04 -20.18 8.47
N ALA A 276 -0.94 -20.90 7.79
CA ALA A 276 -1.00 -22.35 7.87
C ALA A 276 0.34 -23.00 7.48
N ASN A 277 0.76 -24.00 8.25
CA ASN A 277 1.96 -24.75 7.96
C ASN A 277 1.85 -25.49 6.62
N PHE A 278 2.88 -25.36 5.78
CA PHE A 278 2.89 -25.98 4.45
C PHE A 278 3.67 -27.31 4.44
N ASN A 279 2.93 -28.43 4.38
CA ASN A 279 3.52 -29.76 4.16
C ASN A 279 3.90 -29.95 2.68
N HIS A 280 5.00 -29.31 2.29
CA HIS A 280 5.47 -29.32 0.91
C HIS A 280 5.79 -30.72 0.36
N LYS A 281 6.12 -31.71 1.21
CA LYS A 281 6.39 -33.08 0.76
C LYS A 281 5.11 -33.76 0.29
N GLU A 282 4.08 -33.75 1.13
CA GLU A 282 2.77 -34.28 0.79
C GLU A 282 2.17 -33.54 -0.41
N TRP A 283 2.33 -32.22 -0.46
CA TRP A 283 1.88 -31.41 -1.61
C TRP A 283 2.55 -31.83 -2.93
N LEU A 284 3.87 -32.02 -2.94
CA LEU A 284 4.62 -32.49 -4.12
C LEU A 284 4.25 -33.91 -4.53
N GLU A 285 3.95 -34.79 -3.58
CA GLU A 285 3.59 -36.20 -3.82
C GLU A 285 2.12 -36.39 -4.20
N ASN A 286 1.26 -35.37 -3.96
CA ASN A 286 -0.15 -35.46 -4.27
C ASN A 286 -0.38 -35.59 -5.79
N PRO A 287 -1.08 -36.66 -6.25
CA PRO A 287 -1.31 -36.89 -7.67
C PRO A 287 -2.27 -35.87 -8.30
N VAL A 288 -3.09 -35.19 -7.51
CA VAL A 288 -4.03 -34.17 -7.98
C VAL A 288 -3.35 -32.79 -7.92
N LYS A 289 -2.97 -32.29 -9.10
CA LYS A 289 -2.26 -31.02 -9.28
C LYS A 289 -3.14 -30.01 -9.99
N GLY A 290 -3.06 -28.75 -9.57
CA GLY A 290 -3.82 -27.65 -10.17
C GLY A 290 -5.29 -27.57 -9.74
N TRP A 291 -5.81 -28.45 -8.89
CA TRP A 291 -7.23 -28.40 -8.47
C TRP A 291 -7.47 -27.53 -7.23
N GLY A 292 -6.45 -26.80 -6.79
CA GLY A 292 -6.47 -26.13 -5.50
C GLY A 292 -6.40 -27.10 -4.33
N GLU A 293 -6.38 -26.55 -3.13
CA GLU A 293 -6.34 -27.27 -1.86
C GLU A 293 -7.49 -26.83 -0.99
N SER A 294 -7.95 -27.67 -0.06
CA SER A 294 -8.76 -27.23 1.07
C SER A 294 -7.91 -27.36 2.33
N LEU A 295 -7.50 -26.23 2.87
CA LEU A 295 -6.65 -26.16 4.04
C LEU A 295 -7.53 -26.27 5.29
N GLY A 296 -7.24 -27.26 6.14
CA GLY A 296 -7.88 -27.35 7.45
C GLY A 296 -7.41 -26.26 8.40
N THR A 297 -8.15 -26.06 9.49
CA THR A 297 -7.69 -25.28 10.66
C THR A 297 -6.55 -26.03 11.33
N THR A 298 -5.33 -25.81 10.87
CA THR A 298 -4.12 -26.48 11.36
C THR A 298 -3.21 -25.47 12.03
N ASP A 299 -2.32 -25.98 12.88
CA ASP A 299 -1.24 -25.21 13.49
C ASP A 299 -0.57 -24.30 12.45
N GLY A 300 -0.44 -23.03 12.80
CA GLY A 300 0.11 -22.00 11.93
C GLY A 300 1.30 -21.30 12.57
N THR A 301 1.97 -20.47 11.78
CA THR A 301 2.92 -19.50 12.29
C THR A 301 2.21 -18.17 12.45
N THR A 302 2.19 -17.63 13.67
CA THR A 302 1.67 -16.28 13.92
C THR A 302 2.59 -15.25 13.29
N THR A 303 2.01 -14.35 12.50
CA THR A 303 2.75 -13.36 11.73
C THR A 303 2.13 -11.98 11.77
N ILE A 304 2.97 -10.98 11.53
CA ILE A 304 2.56 -9.64 11.15
C ILE A 304 3.26 -9.24 9.86
N ASP A 305 2.58 -8.43 9.04
CA ASP A 305 3.23 -7.66 7.98
C ASP A 305 3.46 -6.23 8.47
N ILE A 306 4.72 -5.79 8.49
CA ILE A 306 5.13 -4.53 9.08
C ILE A 306 5.96 -3.70 8.10
N ALA A 307 5.69 -2.39 8.05
CA ALA A 307 6.56 -1.41 7.41
C ALA A 307 6.89 -0.33 8.44
N ALA A 308 8.16 -0.25 8.84
CA ALA A 308 8.59 0.61 9.96
C ALA A 308 9.98 1.19 9.75
N SER A 309 10.27 2.30 10.42
CA SER A 309 11.64 2.80 10.55
C SER A 309 12.49 1.81 11.35
N LYS A 310 13.77 1.71 11.02
CA LYS A 310 14.75 0.96 11.83
C LYS A 310 14.97 1.53 13.24
N SER A 311 14.41 2.70 13.56
CA SER A 311 14.37 3.21 14.95
C SER A 311 13.02 2.96 15.64
N ALA A 312 12.14 2.19 15.02
CA ALA A 312 10.86 1.80 15.60
C ALA A 312 11.04 0.79 16.72
N THR A 313 10.03 0.73 17.59
CA THR A 313 9.90 -0.30 18.61
C THR A 313 8.63 -1.10 18.30
N LEU A 314 8.78 -2.40 18.11
CA LEU A 314 7.66 -3.34 17.99
C LEU A 314 7.33 -3.85 19.40
N SER A 315 6.11 -3.63 19.86
CA SER A 315 5.63 -4.16 21.14
C SER A 315 4.68 -5.32 20.90
N VAL A 316 4.92 -6.44 21.57
CA VAL A 316 4.07 -7.64 21.53
C VAL A 316 3.68 -7.99 22.96
N ASN A 317 2.40 -7.87 23.30
CA ASN A 317 1.88 -8.06 24.67
C ASN A 317 2.66 -7.24 25.73
N GLY A 318 3.11 -6.05 25.36
CA GLY A 318 3.92 -5.16 26.22
C GLY A 318 5.41 -5.54 26.33
N SER A 319 5.86 -6.53 25.57
CA SER A 319 7.28 -6.88 25.45
C SER A 319 7.87 -6.21 24.22
N ASP A 320 8.86 -5.34 24.42
CA ASP A 320 9.41 -4.50 23.37
C ASP A 320 10.57 -5.17 22.62
N ILE A 321 10.59 -4.98 21.31
CA ILE A 321 11.54 -5.52 20.34
C ILE A 321 12.11 -4.36 19.52
N ASP A 322 13.43 -4.34 19.36
CA ASP A 322 14.11 -3.36 18.50
C ASP A 322 13.89 -3.73 17.03
N ALA A 323 13.11 -2.91 16.31
CA ALA A 323 12.82 -3.15 14.91
C ALA A 323 14.07 -3.01 14.02
N GLY A 324 15.05 -2.20 14.43
CA GLY A 324 16.33 -2.08 13.73
C GLY A 324 17.13 -3.38 13.78
N GLU A 325 17.28 -3.96 14.97
CA GLU A 325 17.92 -5.28 15.13
C GLU A 325 17.21 -6.36 14.31
N LEU A 326 15.87 -6.39 14.38
CA LEU A 326 15.05 -7.35 13.64
C LEU A 326 15.25 -7.22 12.12
N LEU A 327 15.17 -6.01 11.57
CA LEU A 327 15.26 -5.77 10.13
C LEU A 327 16.69 -5.88 9.59
N GLU A 328 17.72 -5.65 10.42
CA GLU A 328 19.12 -5.74 9.99
C GLU A 328 19.69 -7.15 10.10
N THR A 329 19.35 -7.88 11.17
CA THR A 329 19.89 -9.22 11.43
C THR A 329 18.94 -10.34 11.00
N GLY A 330 17.66 -10.00 10.76
CA GLY A 330 16.62 -10.95 10.41
C GLY A 330 15.90 -11.58 11.60
N GLN A 331 16.32 -11.28 12.84
CA GLN A 331 15.70 -11.81 14.06
C GLN A 331 15.93 -10.86 15.24
N ALA A 332 15.03 -10.89 16.21
CA ALA A 332 15.21 -10.16 17.47
C ALA A 332 14.36 -10.78 18.57
N SER A 333 14.74 -10.54 19.82
CA SER A 333 14.01 -11.00 21.00
C SER A 333 13.71 -9.84 21.93
N SER A 334 12.61 -9.94 22.69
CA SER A 334 12.34 -8.98 23.75
C SER A 334 13.37 -9.08 24.87
N GLN A 335 13.62 -7.96 25.57
CA GLN A 335 14.62 -7.93 26.65
C GLN A 335 14.29 -8.88 27.81
N ASP A 336 13.00 -9.18 28.02
CA ASP A 336 12.53 -10.13 29.04
C ASP A 336 12.50 -11.59 28.55
N GLY A 337 12.89 -11.84 27.29
CA GLY A 337 13.01 -13.17 26.68
C GLY A 337 11.69 -13.87 26.38
N LYS A 338 10.54 -13.20 26.55
CA LYS A 338 9.21 -13.80 26.33
C LYS A 338 8.78 -13.86 24.87
N VAL A 339 9.32 -12.96 24.04
CA VAL A 339 8.94 -12.87 22.63
C VAL A 339 10.18 -13.01 21.77
N THR A 340 10.09 -13.86 20.75
CA THR A 340 11.10 -13.96 19.69
C THR A 340 10.45 -13.67 18.35
N THR A 341 11.19 -13.00 17.47
CA THR A 341 10.72 -12.57 16.15
C THR A 341 11.74 -12.88 15.09
N ARG A 342 11.26 -13.19 13.88
CA ARG A 342 12.12 -13.49 12.73
C ARG A 342 11.48 -13.01 11.43
N VAL A 343 12.26 -12.34 10.59
CA VAL A 343 11.89 -12.00 9.22
C VAL A 343 11.78 -13.29 8.41
N LEU A 344 10.64 -13.51 7.76
CA LEU A 344 10.39 -14.75 7.03
C LEU A 344 11.05 -14.78 5.63
N THR A 345 11.26 -13.63 4.99
CA THR A 345 11.95 -13.54 3.69
C THR A 345 13.06 -12.50 3.72
N SER A 346 14.23 -12.85 4.25
CA SER A 346 15.35 -11.91 4.39
C SER A 346 16.04 -11.56 3.06
N GLN A 347 15.85 -12.36 2.00
CA GLN A 347 16.44 -12.10 0.69
C GLN A 347 15.46 -12.44 -0.43
N ARG A 348 15.30 -11.50 -1.37
CA ARG A 348 14.45 -11.66 -2.55
C ARG A 348 15.21 -11.32 -3.83
N THR A 349 14.68 -11.77 -4.98
CA THR A 349 15.18 -11.35 -6.28
C THR A 349 14.06 -11.24 -7.30
N TRP A 350 14.19 -10.26 -8.19
CA TRP A 350 13.26 -10.04 -9.30
C TRP A 350 13.56 -10.99 -10.45
N VAL A 351 12.59 -11.82 -10.80
CA VAL A 351 12.63 -12.73 -11.94
C VAL A 351 11.70 -12.28 -13.07
N HIS A 352 12.10 -12.60 -14.29
CA HIS A 352 11.37 -12.49 -15.54
C HIS A 352 11.09 -13.92 -15.99
N GLY A 353 9.83 -14.31 -15.83
CA GLY A 353 9.36 -15.66 -15.99
C GLY A 353 8.71 -15.91 -17.34
N LYS A 354 8.81 -17.15 -17.83
CA LYS A 354 8.03 -17.64 -18.98
C LYS A 354 7.51 -19.04 -18.70
N ILE A 355 6.26 -19.28 -19.11
CA ILE A 355 5.65 -20.60 -19.15
C ILE A 355 5.70 -21.06 -20.60
N ILE A 356 6.49 -22.10 -20.89
CA ILE A 356 6.78 -22.52 -22.27
C ILE A 356 6.01 -23.79 -22.58
N ASP A 357 5.16 -23.76 -23.61
CA ASP A 357 4.60 -24.97 -24.18
C ASP A 357 5.72 -25.76 -24.87
N SER A 358 6.04 -26.92 -24.33
CA SER A 358 7.15 -27.76 -24.78
C SER A 358 6.97 -28.27 -26.21
N SER A 359 5.72 -28.35 -26.70
CA SER A 359 5.43 -28.82 -28.06
C SER A 359 5.68 -27.75 -29.13
N SER A 360 5.42 -26.48 -28.82
CA SER A 360 5.58 -25.35 -29.74
C SER A 360 6.85 -24.53 -29.49
N GLY A 361 7.46 -24.65 -28.31
CA GLY A 361 8.61 -23.85 -27.87
C GLY A 361 8.28 -22.38 -27.61
N LYS A 362 7.00 -22.04 -27.47
CA LYS A 362 6.52 -20.66 -27.31
C LYS A 362 5.94 -20.42 -25.91
N PRO A 363 5.98 -19.17 -25.40
CA PRO A 363 5.20 -18.81 -24.23
C PRO A 363 3.71 -19.12 -24.42
N THR A 364 3.06 -19.63 -23.38
CA THR A 364 1.63 -19.97 -23.40
C THR A 364 0.92 -19.43 -22.16
N PRO A 365 -0.31 -18.89 -22.29
CA PRO A 365 -1.13 -18.55 -21.14
C PRO A 365 -1.38 -19.78 -20.26
N ALA A 366 -1.39 -19.54 -18.95
CA ALA A 366 -1.63 -20.52 -17.90
C ALA A 366 -1.90 -19.79 -16.58
N ARG A 367 -2.40 -20.49 -15.58
CA ARG A 367 -2.42 -19.98 -14.20
C ARG A 367 -1.21 -20.50 -13.42
N ILE A 368 -0.68 -19.64 -12.55
CA ILE A 368 0.55 -19.89 -11.81
C ILE A 368 0.38 -19.55 -10.32
N HIS A 369 0.99 -20.38 -9.49
CA HIS A 369 1.05 -20.23 -8.04
C HIS A 369 2.49 -20.42 -7.56
N PHE A 370 3.05 -19.45 -6.83
CA PHE A 370 4.30 -19.64 -6.10
C PHE A 370 4.06 -19.64 -4.60
N ARG A 371 4.69 -20.59 -3.91
CA ARG A 371 4.66 -20.72 -2.47
C ARG A 371 6.06 -20.80 -1.89
N SER A 372 6.25 -20.17 -0.76
CA SER A 372 7.44 -20.35 0.08
C SER A 372 7.34 -21.62 0.94
N PRO A 373 8.46 -22.12 1.52
CA PRO A 373 8.43 -23.30 2.39
C PRO A 373 7.58 -23.14 3.65
N ASP A 374 7.36 -21.90 4.09
CA ASP A 374 6.51 -21.48 5.20
C ASP A 374 5.05 -21.21 4.78
N GLY A 375 4.68 -21.52 3.53
CA GLY A 375 3.27 -21.52 3.09
C GLY A 375 2.75 -20.21 2.52
N ARG A 376 3.50 -19.10 2.61
CA ARG A 376 3.12 -17.82 2.01
C ARG A 376 3.08 -17.87 0.50
N TYR A 377 2.03 -17.28 -0.07
CA TYR A 377 1.84 -17.05 -1.50
C TYR A 377 2.67 -15.85 -1.98
N PHE A 378 3.34 -16.02 -3.13
CA PHE A 378 4.13 -15.00 -3.82
C PHE A 378 3.55 -14.78 -5.22
N PRO A 379 2.57 -13.87 -5.38
CA PRO A 379 1.98 -13.58 -6.68
C PRO A 379 3.02 -12.98 -7.65
N PRO A 380 2.84 -13.20 -8.97
CA PRO A 380 3.44 -12.33 -9.96
C PRO A 380 3.10 -10.86 -9.72
N TYR A 381 3.97 -9.94 -10.15
CA TYR A 381 3.73 -8.51 -10.05
C TYR A 381 2.47 -8.11 -10.84
N GLY A 382 1.61 -7.33 -10.19
CA GLY A 382 0.28 -6.96 -10.71
C GLY A 382 -0.87 -7.74 -10.09
N HIS A 383 -0.58 -8.82 -9.37
CA HIS A 383 -1.55 -9.68 -8.70
C HIS A 383 -1.52 -9.51 -7.17
N THR A 384 -2.63 -9.79 -6.51
CA THR A 384 -2.78 -9.58 -5.06
C THR A 384 -2.14 -10.71 -4.23
N HIS A 385 -1.58 -10.38 -3.06
CA HIS A 385 -1.13 -11.39 -2.09
C HIS A 385 -2.31 -12.12 -1.42
N GLU A 386 -3.51 -11.56 -1.52
CA GLU A 386 -4.72 -12.15 -0.97
C GLU A 386 -5.88 -11.88 -1.93
N VAL A 387 -6.40 -12.96 -2.51
CA VAL A 387 -7.50 -12.91 -3.48
C VAL A 387 -8.81 -12.67 -2.73
N ASN A 388 -9.61 -11.73 -3.22
CA ASN A 388 -10.94 -11.44 -2.70
C ASN A 388 -11.95 -12.36 -3.38
N ASP A 389 -12.50 -13.32 -2.64
CA ASP A 389 -13.47 -14.29 -3.15
C ASP A 389 -14.93 -13.83 -2.99
N ASN A 390 -15.14 -12.59 -2.54
CA ASN A 390 -16.47 -12.00 -2.50
C ASN A 390 -17.06 -11.86 -3.91
N TRP A 391 -18.37 -12.07 -3.98
CA TRP A 391 -19.09 -12.07 -5.25
C TRP A 391 -19.00 -10.72 -5.96
N PHE A 392 -18.47 -10.73 -7.19
CA PHE A 392 -18.32 -9.55 -8.06
C PHE A 392 -17.34 -8.47 -7.51
N GLU A 393 -16.38 -8.89 -6.68
CA GLU A 393 -15.46 -7.99 -5.98
C GLU A 393 -13.99 -8.13 -6.39
N ASP A 394 -13.63 -9.10 -7.24
CA ASP A 394 -12.28 -9.22 -7.80
C ASP A 394 -12.26 -8.92 -9.30
N TYR A 395 -11.22 -8.18 -9.71
CA TYR A 395 -11.03 -7.68 -11.07
C TYR A 395 -9.58 -7.90 -11.58
N GLY A 396 -8.72 -8.56 -10.81
CA GLY A 396 -7.26 -8.65 -11.04
C GLY A 396 -6.78 -9.77 -11.98
N ALA A 397 -7.69 -10.57 -12.57
CA ALA A 397 -7.35 -11.87 -13.18
C ALA A 397 -6.64 -12.81 -12.17
N ASP A 398 -7.10 -12.73 -10.93
CA ASP A 398 -6.72 -13.60 -9.84
C ASP A 398 -7.79 -14.68 -9.64
N LEU A 399 -7.39 -15.85 -9.13
CA LEU A 399 -8.27 -16.98 -8.88
C LEU A 399 -8.01 -17.54 -7.50
N LEU A 400 -9.07 -17.74 -6.72
CA LEU A 400 -9.05 -18.58 -5.54
C LEU A 400 -9.74 -19.91 -5.84
N LEU A 401 -8.97 -20.99 -5.91
CA LEU A 401 -9.48 -22.34 -6.13
C LEU A 401 -9.31 -23.15 -4.85
N GLY A 402 -10.42 -23.43 -4.15
CA GLY A 402 -10.36 -23.84 -2.76
C GLY A 402 -9.72 -22.73 -1.91
N ASP A 403 -8.63 -23.05 -1.23
CA ASP A 403 -7.80 -22.12 -0.45
C ASP A 403 -6.46 -21.79 -1.17
N THR A 404 -6.33 -22.14 -2.45
CA THR A 404 -5.11 -21.86 -3.24
C THR A 404 -5.32 -20.66 -4.15
N GLN A 405 -4.51 -19.63 -3.95
CA GLN A 405 -4.45 -18.48 -4.85
C GLN A 405 -3.65 -18.80 -6.12
N TYR A 406 -4.15 -18.35 -7.26
CA TYR A 406 -3.45 -18.36 -8.54
C TYR A 406 -3.55 -16.99 -9.20
N ALA A 407 -2.55 -16.69 -10.03
CA ALA A 407 -2.58 -15.60 -10.99
C ALA A 407 -2.71 -16.16 -12.40
N TYR A 408 -3.62 -15.62 -13.21
CA TYR A 408 -3.63 -15.89 -14.65
C TYR A 408 -2.59 -15.01 -15.35
N VAL A 409 -1.72 -15.63 -16.15
CA VAL A 409 -0.67 -14.92 -16.90
C VAL A 409 -0.72 -15.32 -18.37
N ASP A 410 -0.28 -14.41 -19.25
CA ASP A 410 -0.30 -14.60 -20.72
C ASP A 410 0.81 -15.54 -21.24
N GLY A 411 1.53 -16.17 -20.32
CA GLY A 411 2.72 -16.99 -20.58
C GLY A 411 4.02 -16.27 -20.23
N THR A 412 3.96 -14.99 -19.89
CA THR A 412 5.07 -14.24 -19.31
C THR A 412 4.69 -13.63 -17.98
N PHE A 413 5.66 -13.47 -17.08
CA PHE A 413 5.42 -12.81 -15.81
C PHE A 413 6.68 -12.14 -15.27
N GLN A 414 6.51 -11.21 -14.34
CA GLN A 414 7.58 -10.72 -13.48
C GLN A 414 7.18 -10.94 -12.04
N GLY A 415 8.12 -11.13 -11.13
CA GLY A 415 7.80 -11.29 -9.72
C GLY A 415 9.03 -11.21 -8.84
N GLU A 416 8.84 -10.77 -7.61
CA GLU A 416 9.87 -10.78 -6.59
C GLU A 416 9.73 -12.06 -5.75
N LEU A 417 10.65 -13.01 -5.93
CA LEU A 417 10.61 -14.32 -5.29
C LEU A 417 11.64 -14.42 -4.15
N PRO A 418 11.39 -15.25 -3.11
CA PRO A 418 12.38 -15.59 -2.11
C PRO A 418 13.63 -16.19 -2.77
N VAL A 419 14.81 -15.77 -2.35
CA VAL A 419 16.03 -16.52 -2.65
C VAL A 419 16.01 -17.81 -1.84
N GLY A 420 16.14 -18.93 -2.55
CA GLY A 420 16.15 -20.25 -1.94
C GLY A 420 15.06 -21.16 -2.51
N ASP A 421 14.47 -21.97 -1.65
CA ASP A 421 13.48 -22.95 -2.07
C ASP A 421 12.13 -22.24 -2.29
N VAL A 422 11.56 -22.43 -3.47
CA VAL A 422 10.24 -21.93 -3.85
C VAL A 422 9.49 -23.07 -4.51
N PHE A 423 8.22 -23.23 -4.20
CA PHE A 423 7.34 -24.25 -4.76
C PHE A 423 6.46 -23.58 -5.81
N VAL A 424 6.36 -24.18 -6.99
CA VAL A 424 5.53 -23.64 -8.07
C VAL A 424 4.53 -24.68 -8.52
N GLU A 425 3.32 -24.19 -8.78
CA GLU A 425 2.30 -24.92 -9.51
C GLU A 425 1.86 -24.11 -10.74
N VAL A 426 1.83 -24.77 -11.90
CA VAL A 426 1.32 -24.20 -13.16
C VAL A 426 0.32 -25.17 -13.75
N ALA A 427 -0.84 -24.67 -14.15
CA ALA A 427 -1.90 -25.47 -14.78
C ALA A 427 -2.41 -24.78 -16.05
N LYS A 428 -2.77 -25.59 -17.04
CA LYS A 428 -3.35 -25.13 -18.31
C LYS A 428 -4.35 -26.15 -18.87
N GLY A 429 -5.63 -25.98 -18.57
CA GLY A 429 -6.68 -26.87 -19.10
C GLY A 429 -6.42 -28.36 -18.84
N PHE A 430 -7.09 -29.23 -19.60
CA PHE A 430 -6.97 -30.68 -19.44
C PHE A 430 -5.98 -31.35 -20.40
N GLU A 431 -5.55 -30.63 -21.45
CA GLU A 431 -4.65 -31.18 -22.47
C GLU A 431 -3.17 -31.04 -22.13
N PHE A 432 -2.85 -30.31 -21.06
CA PHE A 432 -1.51 -30.15 -20.53
C PHE A 432 -1.37 -30.83 -19.17
N GLU A 433 -0.22 -31.44 -18.94
CA GLU A 433 0.14 -31.98 -17.63
C GLU A 433 0.51 -30.81 -16.69
N PRO A 434 -0.18 -30.65 -15.54
CA PRO A 434 0.16 -29.60 -14.60
C PRO A 434 1.56 -29.79 -14.02
N VAL A 435 2.30 -28.68 -13.94
CA VAL A 435 3.63 -28.65 -13.35
C VAL A 435 3.48 -28.39 -11.85
N ARG A 436 3.99 -29.29 -11.02
CA ARG A 436 4.14 -29.09 -9.57
C ARG A 436 5.56 -29.45 -9.18
N GLN A 437 6.35 -28.46 -8.75
CA GLN A 437 7.77 -28.68 -8.50
C GLN A 437 8.35 -27.77 -7.43
N LYS A 438 9.46 -28.23 -6.85
CA LYS A 438 10.35 -27.41 -6.03
C LYS A 438 11.42 -26.78 -6.92
N LEU A 439 11.47 -25.47 -6.94
CA LEU A 439 12.50 -24.65 -7.56
C LEU A 439 13.52 -24.17 -6.52
N ARG A 440 14.74 -23.88 -6.99
CA ARG A 440 15.78 -23.20 -6.21
C ARG A 440 16.15 -21.88 -6.90
N ILE A 441 15.64 -20.77 -6.36
CA ILE A 441 15.94 -19.42 -6.83
C ILE A 441 17.30 -18.97 -6.28
N LYS A 442 18.22 -18.59 -7.17
CA LYS A 442 19.56 -18.12 -6.79
C LYS A 442 19.58 -16.62 -6.53
N PRO A 443 20.48 -16.11 -5.67
CA PRO A 443 20.73 -14.67 -5.57
C PRO A 443 21.00 -14.06 -6.94
N GLY A 444 20.25 -13.01 -7.31
CA GLY A 444 20.43 -12.28 -8.58
C GLY A 444 19.96 -13.02 -9.83
N GLN A 445 19.28 -14.17 -9.70
CA GLN A 445 18.66 -14.84 -10.83
C GLN A 445 17.62 -13.93 -11.49
N ARG A 446 17.72 -13.76 -12.81
CA ARG A 446 16.80 -12.93 -13.59
C ARG A 446 15.82 -13.75 -14.41
N ASP A 447 16.27 -14.83 -15.03
CA ASP A 447 15.41 -15.62 -15.91
C ASP A 447 14.86 -16.85 -15.19
N LEU A 448 13.58 -17.16 -15.42
CA LEU A 448 12.93 -18.38 -14.96
C LEU A 448 12.04 -18.94 -16.07
N GLU A 449 12.36 -20.12 -16.58
CA GLU A 449 11.52 -20.80 -17.57
C GLU A 449 10.89 -22.04 -16.93
N ILE A 450 9.57 -22.19 -17.13
CA ILE A 450 8.79 -23.31 -16.63
C ILE A 450 8.18 -24.00 -17.87
N PRO A 451 8.74 -25.14 -18.31
CA PRO A 451 8.16 -25.89 -19.41
C PRO A 451 6.89 -26.59 -18.93
N ILE A 452 5.84 -26.57 -19.75
CA ILE A 452 4.62 -27.34 -19.57
C ILE A 452 4.44 -28.27 -20.77
N GLU A 453 4.02 -29.51 -20.51
CA GLU A 453 3.92 -30.55 -21.53
C GLU A 453 2.47 -30.76 -21.95
N ARG A 454 2.21 -30.70 -23.26
CA ARG A 454 0.91 -31.08 -23.83
C ARG A 454 0.88 -32.61 -23.98
N ASN A 455 -0.06 -33.28 -23.31
CA ASN A 455 -0.20 -34.74 -23.34
C ASN A 455 -1.29 -35.23 -24.31
N SER A 456 -2.15 -34.33 -24.79
CA SER A 456 -3.21 -34.61 -25.76
C SER A 456 -3.47 -33.41 -26.67
N ASN A 457 -4.05 -33.68 -27.85
CA ASN A 457 -4.47 -32.65 -28.81
C ASN A 457 -5.85 -33.01 -29.38
N LEU A 458 -6.89 -32.69 -28.61
CA LEU A 458 -8.29 -32.90 -28.91
C LEU A 458 -8.71 -32.12 -30.16
N ARG A 459 -8.15 -30.92 -30.36
CA ARG A 459 -8.40 -30.10 -31.56
C ARG A 459 -7.93 -30.78 -32.84
N GLN A 460 -6.77 -31.42 -32.83
CA GLN A 460 -6.31 -32.24 -33.96
C GLN A 460 -7.24 -33.43 -34.24
N SER A 461 -7.99 -33.87 -33.23
CA SER A 461 -8.99 -34.93 -33.34
C SER A 461 -10.41 -34.41 -33.66
N GLY A 462 -10.55 -33.11 -33.96
CA GLY A 462 -11.82 -32.49 -34.35
C GLY A 462 -12.71 -32.02 -33.20
N TRP A 463 -12.22 -32.03 -31.96
CA TRP A 463 -12.95 -31.50 -30.81
C TRP A 463 -12.65 -30.02 -30.59
N VAL A 464 -13.61 -29.28 -30.04
CA VAL A 464 -13.46 -27.87 -29.68
C VAL A 464 -13.92 -27.70 -28.24
N THR A 465 -13.06 -27.17 -27.37
CA THR A 465 -13.41 -26.89 -25.97
C THR A 465 -14.19 -25.59 -25.89
N ALA A 466 -15.23 -25.57 -25.07
CA ALA A 466 -16.04 -24.39 -24.87
C ALA A 466 -16.44 -24.23 -23.41
N ASP A 467 -16.27 -23.03 -22.87
CA ASP A 467 -16.98 -22.60 -21.68
C ASP A 467 -18.25 -21.86 -22.11
N THR A 468 -19.39 -22.45 -21.78
CA THR A 468 -20.71 -21.98 -22.19
C THR A 468 -21.31 -20.97 -21.22
N HIS A 469 -20.71 -20.73 -20.06
CA HIS A 469 -21.35 -19.98 -18.98
C HIS A 469 -20.33 -19.26 -18.08
N THR A 470 -19.91 -18.08 -18.50
CA THR A 470 -19.01 -17.21 -17.71
C THR A 470 -19.62 -15.84 -17.44
N HIS A 471 -19.24 -15.19 -16.34
CA HIS A 471 -19.73 -13.87 -15.90
C HIS A 471 -18.60 -13.03 -15.34
N PHE A 472 -18.83 -11.72 -15.24
CA PHE A 472 -18.01 -10.76 -14.48
C PHE A 472 -16.60 -10.47 -15.01
N LEU A 473 -16.23 -11.06 -16.15
CA LEU A 473 -14.97 -10.77 -16.84
C LEU A 473 -15.18 -9.64 -17.85
N THR A 474 -14.12 -8.89 -18.18
CA THR A 474 -14.07 -8.15 -19.45
C THR A 474 -13.81 -9.13 -20.60
N PRO A 475 -14.11 -8.76 -21.86
CA PRO A 475 -13.73 -9.60 -22.99
C PRO A 475 -12.23 -9.90 -23.07
N GLU A 476 -11.36 -8.99 -22.63
CA GLU A 476 -9.91 -9.18 -22.54
C GLU A 476 -9.52 -10.21 -21.46
N THR A 477 -10.10 -10.11 -20.26
CA THR A 477 -9.83 -11.07 -19.20
C THR A 477 -10.41 -12.45 -19.55
N ALA A 478 -11.60 -12.50 -20.15
CA ALA A 478 -12.17 -13.74 -20.67
C ALA A 478 -11.25 -14.42 -21.69
N HIS A 479 -10.61 -13.64 -22.58
CA HIS A 479 -9.61 -14.17 -23.51
C HIS A 479 -8.40 -14.78 -22.77
N LEU A 480 -7.86 -14.04 -21.79
CA LEU A 480 -6.71 -14.49 -21.00
C LEU A 480 -7.01 -15.79 -20.24
N GLU A 481 -8.11 -15.82 -19.50
CA GLU A 481 -8.49 -16.98 -18.69
C GLU A 481 -8.85 -18.19 -19.55
N ALA A 482 -9.60 -17.99 -20.64
CA ALA A 482 -9.88 -19.08 -21.59
C ALA A 482 -8.61 -19.62 -22.23
N GLY A 483 -7.68 -18.73 -22.64
CA GLY A 483 -6.37 -19.13 -23.10
C GLY A 483 -5.60 -19.93 -22.04
N ALA A 484 -5.63 -19.48 -20.78
CA ALA A 484 -4.96 -20.14 -19.67
C ALA A 484 -5.59 -21.49 -19.28
N GLU A 485 -6.88 -21.69 -19.52
CA GLU A 485 -7.59 -22.95 -19.27
C GLU A 485 -7.72 -23.84 -20.52
N ASP A 486 -7.00 -23.52 -21.60
CA ASP A 486 -7.03 -24.22 -22.91
C ASP A 486 -8.46 -24.35 -23.49
N ILE A 487 -9.26 -23.31 -23.32
CA ILE A 487 -10.62 -23.17 -23.84
C ILE A 487 -10.61 -22.43 -25.18
N ASN A 488 -11.16 -23.06 -26.22
CA ASN A 488 -11.21 -22.47 -27.56
C ASN A 488 -12.34 -21.45 -27.74
N ILE A 489 -13.48 -21.63 -27.06
CA ILE A 489 -14.64 -20.74 -27.16
C ILE A 489 -15.12 -20.40 -25.76
N ILE A 490 -15.12 -19.12 -25.40
CA ILE A 490 -15.69 -18.65 -24.14
C ILE A 490 -16.92 -17.78 -24.41
N ASN A 491 -18.02 -18.15 -23.77
CA ASN A 491 -19.25 -17.38 -23.77
C ASN A 491 -19.34 -16.55 -22.49
N LEU A 492 -19.05 -15.26 -22.64
CA LEU A 492 -19.24 -14.26 -21.60
C LEU A 492 -20.70 -13.81 -21.62
N LEU A 493 -21.45 -14.13 -20.58
CA LEU A 493 -22.89 -13.92 -20.54
C LEU A 493 -23.21 -12.62 -19.81
N ALA A 494 -23.71 -11.63 -20.56
CA ALA A 494 -24.34 -10.47 -19.94
C ALA A 494 -25.61 -10.91 -19.19
N ALA A 495 -25.78 -10.46 -17.96
CA ALA A 495 -26.84 -10.95 -17.08
C ALA A 495 -27.50 -9.84 -16.26
N GLN A 496 -28.77 -10.06 -15.92
CA GLN A 496 -29.52 -9.22 -15.00
C GLN A 496 -29.66 -9.93 -13.64
N TRP A 497 -29.16 -9.31 -12.59
CA TRP A 497 -29.25 -9.77 -11.21
C TRP A 497 -30.05 -8.75 -10.39
N GLY A 498 -31.37 -8.78 -10.53
CA GLY A 498 -32.24 -7.74 -9.99
C GLY A 498 -32.06 -6.43 -10.77
N ASP A 499 -31.57 -5.38 -10.11
CA ASP A 499 -31.27 -4.08 -10.76
C ASP A 499 -29.80 -3.96 -11.22
N LEU A 500 -28.97 -4.97 -10.96
CA LEU A 500 -27.60 -5.06 -11.48
C LEU A 500 -27.59 -5.67 -12.88
N TYR A 501 -26.94 -5.01 -13.83
CA TYR A 501 -26.68 -5.51 -15.17
C TYR A 501 -25.17 -5.64 -15.39
N THR A 502 -24.70 -6.83 -15.74
CA THR A 502 -23.28 -7.11 -16.02
C THR A 502 -23.04 -7.30 -17.51
N ASN A 503 -21.88 -6.84 -18.01
CA ASN A 503 -21.40 -7.00 -19.39
C ASN A 503 -22.34 -6.54 -20.53
N VAL A 504 -23.45 -5.83 -20.24
CA VAL A 504 -24.36 -5.31 -21.27
C VAL A 504 -23.66 -4.35 -22.22
N GLY A 505 -22.67 -3.60 -21.73
CA GLY A 505 -21.84 -2.70 -22.55
C GLY A 505 -20.95 -3.43 -23.57
N ASP A 506 -20.69 -4.72 -23.35
CA ASP A 506 -19.84 -5.55 -24.20
C ASP A 506 -20.63 -6.30 -25.30
N LEU A 507 -21.97 -6.17 -25.32
CA LEU A 507 -22.84 -6.78 -26.32
C LEU A 507 -22.71 -6.07 -27.68
N THR A 508 -21.92 -6.64 -28.57
CA THR A 508 -21.73 -6.09 -29.93
C THR A 508 -22.56 -6.79 -31.01
N GLY A 509 -23.11 -7.97 -30.71
CA GLY A 509 -23.77 -8.86 -31.68
C GLY A 509 -22.81 -9.48 -32.70
N LYS A 510 -21.51 -9.46 -32.43
CA LYS A 510 -20.43 -10.00 -33.26
C LYS A 510 -19.36 -10.63 -32.35
N LEU A 511 -18.40 -11.34 -32.95
CA LEU A 511 -17.19 -11.79 -32.26
C LEU A 511 -16.53 -10.60 -31.55
N SER A 512 -16.10 -10.79 -30.30
CA SER A 512 -15.35 -9.76 -29.58
C SER A 512 -14.04 -9.44 -30.30
N GLY A 513 -13.63 -8.17 -30.27
CA GLY A 513 -12.33 -7.73 -30.78
C GLY A 513 -11.14 -8.34 -30.04
N SER A 514 -11.35 -8.86 -28.82
CA SER A 514 -10.32 -9.54 -28.02
C SER A 514 -10.09 -11.00 -28.46
N SER A 515 -10.87 -11.53 -29.42
CA SER A 515 -10.70 -12.90 -29.93
C SER A 515 -9.39 -13.08 -30.70
N SER A 516 -8.84 -14.29 -30.70
CA SER A 516 -7.73 -14.73 -31.55
C SER A 516 -8.09 -15.98 -32.36
N ASP A 517 -7.14 -16.47 -33.16
CA ASP A 517 -7.27 -17.73 -33.90
C ASP A 517 -7.38 -18.98 -33.00
N GLU A 518 -6.92 -18.87 -31.74
CA GLU A 518 -6.90 -19.96 -30.76
C GLU A 518 -8.03 -19.87 -29.73
N THR A 519 -8.46 -18.64 -29.39
CA THR A 519 -9.46 -18.39 -28.34
C THR A 519 -10.47 -17.36 -28.82
N ILE A 520 -11.71 -17.81 -29.00
CA ILE A 520 -12.85 -17.01 -29.43
C ILE A 520 -13.63 -16.54 -28.21
N VAL A 521 -13.85 -15.22 -28.11
CA VAL A 521 -14.70 -14.62 -27.07
C VAL A 521 -16.01 -14.17 -27.70
N TRP A 522 -17.11 -14.74 -27.23
CA TRP A 522 -18.46 -14.32 -27.61
C TRP A 522 -19.19 -13.74 -26.40
N VAL A 523 -19.75 -12.54 -26.56
CA VAL A 523 -20.58 -11.93 -25.52
C VAL A 523 -22.05 -12.25 -25.81
N GLY A 524 -22.59 -13.18 -25.04
CA GLY A 524 -23.97 -13.63 -25.08
C GLY A 524 -24.82 -13.06 -23.95
N THR A 525 -26.00 -13.62 -23.71
CA THR A 525 -26.84 -13.24 -22.56
C THR A 525 -27.28 -14.44 -21.73
N GLU A 526 -27.28 -14.31 -20.40
CA GLU A 526 -28.01 -15.22 -19.52
C GLU A 526 -29.38 -14.59 -19.21
N ASN A 527 -30.45 -15.14 -19.78
CA ASN A 527 -31.81 -14.68 -19.54
C ASN A 527 -32.39 -15.45 -18.36
N ARG A 528 -32.73 -14.73 -17.30
CA ARG A 528 -33.05 -15.33 -15.99
C ARG A 528 -34.55 -15.22 -15.73
N GLN A 529 -35.18 -16.34 -15.35
CA GLN A 529 -36.58 -16.38 -14.98
C GLN A 529 -36.76 -17.23 -13.71
N HIS A 530 -37.37 -16.67 -12.67
CA HIS A 530 -37.40 -17.27 -11.34
C HIS A 530 -38.08 -18.65 -11.24
N PHE A 531 -39.00 -18.98 -12.14
CA PHE A 531 -39.70 -20.27 -12.19
C PHE A 531 -39.14 -21.23 -13.25
N MET A 532 -38.67 -20.70 -14.38
CA MET A 532 -38.23 -21.49 -15.54
C MET A 532 -36.72 -21.73 -15.55
N GLY A 533 -35.98 -21.14 -14.62
CA GLY A 533 -34.52 -21.20 -14.59
C GLY A 533 -33.88 -20.18 -15.53
N HIS A 534 -32.67 -20.46 -16.00
CA HIS A 534 -31.89 -19.55 -16.83
C HIS A 534 -31.65 -20.13 -18.22
N ILE A 535 -31.67 -19.27 -19.23
CA ILE A 535 -31.41 -19.61 -20.63
C ILE A 535 -30.22 -18.78 -21.13
N SER A 536 -29.16 -19.47 -21.52
CA SER A 536 -27.96 -18.86 -22.11
C SER A 536 -28.13 -18.71 -23.61
N LEU A 537 -27.98 -17.49 -24.13
CA LEU A 537 -27.94 -17.17 -25.56
C LEU A 537 -26.48 -16.95 -25.97
N MET A 538 -25.84 -18.00 -26.47
CA MET A 538 -24.39 -18.10 -26.71
C MET A 538 -23.96 -17.62 -28.12
N GLY A 539 -24.78 -16.79 -28.75
CA GLY A 539 -24.61 -16.38 -30.15
C GLY A 539 -25.58 -17.07 -31.10
N ALA A 540 -25.96 -16.34 -32.15
CA ALA A 540 -26.89 -16.74 -33.19
C ALA A 540 -26.18 -16.80 -34.55
#